data_AF-A0A177AXS5-F1
#
_entry.id   AF-A0A177AXS5-F1
#
_cell.length_a   1.000
_cell.length_b   1.000
_cell.length_c   1.000
_cell.angle_alpha   90.00
_cell.angle_beta   90.00
_cell.angle_gamma   90.00
#
_symmetry.space_group_name_H-M   'P 1'
#
loop_
_entity.id
_entity.type
_entity.pdbx_description
1 polymer ?
#
loop_
_entity_poly.entity_id
_entity_poly.type
_entity_poly.pdbx_seq_one_letter_code
_entity_poly.pdbx_strand_id
1 'polypeptide(L)'
;MEFAHILQQKLDAYRADDHTMGTLPNKDKSQFLILDRGFDLITPLMHEISLQAFVNEFLPIKDSLFTYEVRNNNVPQKKEFLLNESDNLWVDYRHKPIYFYAKEINKLLKQFSDDKKLKSKKNTSVNDVSQMIKNMPQYQKEMNKYSAHLKIAEISLDKMHSLKNYILYQQNLATGYDVNESKINDPLRYVREMLSDQTLENFDKIKLILLTILSKETITKEVLDRICEHINLSEKEEKIILDFELLGVPIIKRDKNKKVLEHKNVLLKTISISLENSRLTRQTNIDVDKERVSILSQFYPNYTTKKPPMTFGVRKAKSYVENDMCRWVPNVKDIVEQAVNEKLDKRKFPILRNISRNFSSGQQAISVRYGQWHNKEQSQKSGLRLIIFIIGGVTFSEIRSIYEIINNNSNNFDIVIGSDMILQHNKIISSIMDLGSVQNN
;
A
#
# COMPACT_ATOMS: atom_id res chain seq x y z
N MET A 1 -9.21 9.76 17.39
CA MET A 1 -9.36 11.20 17.72
C MET A 1 -8.14 11.70 18.48
N GLU A 2 -7.66 10.98 19.49
CA GLU A 2 -6.52 11.45 20.29
C GLU A 2 -5.21 11.61 19.51
N PHE A 3 -4.85 10.66 18.63
CA PHE A 3 -3.66 10.82 17.78
C PHE A 3 -3.65 12.15 17.01
N ALA A 4 -4.83 12.54 16.49
CA ALA A 4 -4.99 13.78 15.76
C ALA A 4 -4.83 15.02 16.67
N HIS A 5 -5.25 14.95 17.95
CA HIS A 5 -5.04 16.04 18.90
C HIS A 5 -3.56 16.26 19.23
N ILE A 6 -2.78 15.19 19.38
CA ILE A 6 -1.32 15.29 19.61
C ILE A 6 -0.64 15.91 18.41
N LEU A 7 -0.98 15.43 17.22
CA LEU A 7 -0.42 15.96 15.99
C LEU A 7 -0.71 17.46 15.91
N GLN A 8 -1.94 17.88 16.23
CA GLN A 8 -2.30 19.28 16.29
C GLN A 8 -1.43 20.05 17.28
N GLN A 9 -1.26 19.55 18.51
CA GLN A 9 -0.40 20.20 19.53
C GLN A 9 1.06 20.35 19.05
N LYS A 10 1.61 19.32 18.38
CA LYS A 10 2.96 19.38 17.84
C LYS A 10 3.07 20.37 16.69
N LEU A 11 2.10 20.39 15.77
CA LEU A 11 2.06 21.38 14.68
C LEU A 11 1.89 22.81 15.21
N ASP A 12 1.11 23.01 16.28
CA ASP A 12 0.96 24.30 16.93
C ASP A 12 2.28 24.79 17.55
N ALA A 13 3.05 23.88 18.17
CA ALA A 13 4.39 24.20 18.67
C ALA A 13 5.35 24.62 17.54
N TYR A 14 5.38 23.87 16.43
CA TYR A 14 6.19 24.24 15.27
C TYR A 14 5.80 25.60 14.67
N ARG A 15 4.50 25.94 14.66
CA ARG A 15 4.02 27.24 14.19
C ARG A 15 4.33 28.39 15.16
N ALA A 16 4.43 28.08 16.46
CA ALA A 16 4.87 29.05 17.46
C ALA A 16 6.35 29.42 17.25
N ASP A 17 7.18 28.46 16.84
CA ASP A 17 8.60 28.68 16.54
C ASP A 17 8.82 29.34 15.16
N ASP A 18 8.03 28.95 14.15
CA ASP A 18 8.05 29.53 12.80
C ASP A 18 6.66 30.03 12.38
N HIS A 19 6.44 31.33 12.52
CA HIS A 19 5.20 31.99 12.14
C HIS A 19 4.94 32.02 10.63
N THR A 20 5.94 31.73 9.79
CA THR A 20 5.75 31.61 8.33
C THR A 20 5.17 30.25 7.92
N MET A 21 5.08 29.30 8.85
CA MET A 21 4.49 27.98 8.60
C MET A 21 3.03 28.09 8.15
N GLY A 22 2.77 27.67 6.91
CA GLY A 22 1.43 27.65 6.32
C GLY A 22 0.93 29.00 5.81
N THR A 23 1.78 30.03 5.70
CA THR A 23 1.41 31.36 5.19
C THR A 23 1.55 31.50 3.68
N LEU A 24 2.23 30.55 3.02
CA LEU A 24 2.34 30.53 1.56
C LEU A 24 0.95 30.44 0.90
N PRO A 25 0.76 31.01 -0.31
CA PRO A 25 -0.51 30.99 -1.00
C PRO A 25 -1.12 29.58 -1.08
N ASN A 26 -2.43 29.49 -0.81
CA ASN A 26 -3.22 28.26 -0.80
C ASN A 26 -2.87 27.25 0.31
N LYS A 27 -1.85 27.49 1.15
CA LYS A 27 -1.51 26.54 2.23
C LYS A 27 -2.52 26.53 3.37
N ASP A 28 -3.32 27.59 3.52
CA ASP A 28 -4.43 27.73 4.46
C ASP A 28 -5.54 26.67 4.27
N LYS A 29 -5.65 26.13 3.05
CA LYS A 29 -6.61 25.07 2.68
C LYS A 29 -5.99 23.67 2.68
N SER A 30 -4.74 23.53 3.13
CA SER A 30 -4.10 22.22 3.24
C SER A 30 -4.80 21.35 4.27
N GLN A 31 -4.88 20.05 4.02
CA GLN A 31 -5.54 19.09 4.89
C GLN A 31 -4.56 18.00 5.32
N PHE A 32 -4.65 17.61 6.60
CA PHE A 32 -3.97 16.44 7.13
C PHE A 32 -5.02 15.41 7.53
N LEU A 33 -5.10 14.33 6.75
CA LEU A 33 -6.02 13.21 6.95
C LEU A 33 -5.31 12.08 7.68
N ILE A 34 -5.89 11.60 8.78
CA ILE A 34 -5.39 10.45 9.54
C ILE A 34 -6.39 9.29 9.38
N LEU A 35 -5.87 8.11 9.06
CA LEU A 35 -6.64 6.87 8.92
C LEU A 35 -6.03 5.79 9.82
N ASP A 36 -6.85 4.94 10.44
CA ASP A 36 -6.42 3.71 11.10
C ASP A 36 -6.65 2.51 10.18
N ARG A 37 -5.78 1.48 10.21
CA ARG A 37 -5.79 0.36 9.25
C ARG A 37 -7.14 -0.32 9.07
N GLY A 38 -8.00 -0.33 10.10
CA GLY A 38 -9.37 -0.84 10.06
C GLY A 38 -10.28 -0.17 9.01
N PHE A 39 -9.87 0.97 8.44
CA PHE A 39 -10.61 1.64 7.36
C PHE A 39 -10.72 0.79 6.08
N ASP A 40 -9.71 -0.05 5.82
CA ASP A 40 -9.64 -0.93 4.65
C ASP A 40 -8.72 -2.11 4.97
N LEU A 41 -9.31 -3.28 5.20
CA LEU A 41 -8.60 -4.55 5.41
C LEU A 41 -8.55 -5.43 4.16
N ILE A 42 -9.30 -5.08 3.11
CA ILE A 42 -9.31 -5.85 1.86
C ILE A 42 -8.00 -5.58 1.12
N THR A 43 -7.68 -4.32 0.89
CA THR A 43 -6.49 -3.90 0.12
C THR A 43 -5.17 -4.56 0.58
N PRO A 44 -4.83 -4.63 1.88
CA PRO A 44 -3.59 -5.29 2.32
C PRO A 44 -3.59 -6.82 2.22
N LEU A 45 -4.74 -7.47 1.99
CA LEU A 45 -4.83 -8.93 1.79
C LEU A 45 -4.69 -9.35 0.31
N MET A 46 -4.79 -8.40 -0.62
CA MET A 46 -4.79 -8.67 -2.06
C MET A 46 -3.37 -8.78 -2.62
N HIS A 47 -3.15 -9.70 -3.56
CA HIS A 47 -2.00 -9.60 -4.45
C HIS A 47 -2.25 -8.53 -5.51
N GLU A 48 -1.31 -7.60 -5.59
CA GLU A 48 -1.37 -6.47 -6.50
C GLU A 48 -0.45 -6.73 -7.70
N ILE A 49 -0.99 -6.62 -8.92
CA ILE A 49 -0.23 -6.89 -10.16
C ILE A 49 0.42 -5.64 -10.79
N SER A 50 0.43 -4.51 -10.08
CA SER A 50 1.25 -3.36 -10.47
C SER A 50 2.72 -3.70 -10.26
N LEU A 51 3.60 -3.24 -11.16
CA LEU A 51 5.00 -3.66 -11.20
C LEU A 51 5.69 -3.53 -9.84
N GLN A 52 5.63 -2.35 -9.20
CA GLN A 52 6.28 -2.10 -7.92
C GLN A 52 5.80 -3.03 -6.82
N ALA A 53 4.49 -3.20 -6.70
CA ALA A 53 3.91 -4.05 -5.67
C ALA A 53 4.35 -5.50 -5.86
N PHE A 54 4.23 -5.98 -7.09
CA PHE A 54 4.49 -7.37 -7.41
C PHE A 54 5.97 -7.75 -7.28
N VAL A 55 6.89 -6.88 -7.73
CA VAL A 55 8.32 -7.19 -7.64
C VAL A 55 8.84 -7.16 -6.21
N ASN A 56 8.31 -6.25 -5.37
CA ASN A 56 8.65 -6.25 -3.95
C ASN A 56 8.07 -7.45 -3.20
N GLU A 57 7.01 -8.06 -3.74
CA GLU A 57 6.39 -9.25 -3.15
C GLU A 57 7.07 -10.55 -3.58
N PHE A 58 7.38 -10.72 -4.87
CA PHE A 58 7.77 -12.02 -5.43
C PHE A 58 9.19 -12.12 -5.96
N LEU A 59 9.87 -11.00 -6.19
CA LEU A 59 11.24 -11.00 -6.72
C LEU A 59 12.25 -10.80 -5.57
N PRO A 60 13.49 -11.31 -5.72
CA PRO A 60 14.55 -11.16 -4.74
C PRO A 60 15.12 -9.74 -4.78
N ILE A 61 14.35 -8.76 -4.32
CA ILE A 61 14.73 -7.35 -4.19
C ILE A 61 15.00 -7.06 -2.72
N LYS A 62 16.23 -6.63 -2.42
CA LYS A 62 16.62 -6.20 -1.06
C LYS A 62 17.11 -4.76 -1.12
N ASP A 63 16.50 -3.88 -0.34
CA ASP A 63 16.84 -2.45 -0.30
C ASP A 63 16.94 -1.84 -1.72
N SER A 64 15.94 -2.13 -2.57
CA SER A 64 15.87 -1.75 -3.99
C SER A 64 16.92 -2.36 -4.94
N LEU A 65 17.79 -3.24 -4.43
CA LEU A 65 18.77 -3.97 -5.24
C LEU A 65 18.17 -5.26 -5.78
N PHE A 66 17.97 -5.33 -7.09
CA PHE A 66 17.52 -6.51 -7.80
C PHE A 66 18.72 -7.36 -8.22
N THR A 67 18.77 -8.62 -7.76
CA THR A 67 19.81 -9.58 -8.13
C THR A 67 19.27 -10.58 -9.14
N TYR A 68 19.98 -10.80 -10.24
CA TYR A 68 19.57 -11.72 -11.29
C TYR A 68 20.76 -12.41 -11.97
N GLU A 69 20.49 -13.57 -12.57
CA GLU A 69 21.50 -14.35 -13.29
C GLU A 69 21.34 -14.20 -14.80
N VAL A 70 22.47 -14.02 -15.47
CA VAL A 70 22.58 -14.00 -16.93
C VAL A 70 23.57 -15.07 -17.37
N ARG A 71 23.23 -15.84 -18.42
CA ARG A 71 24.14 -16.86 -18.96
C ARG A 71 25.01 -16.25 -20.05
N ASN A 72 26.32 -16.28 -19.84
CA ASN A 72 27.30 -15.89 -20.84
C ASN A 72 28.16 -17.11 -21.16
N ASN A 73 28.08 -17.62 -22.40
CA ASN A 73 28.76 -18.87 -22.81
C ASN A 73 28.50 -20.05 -21.85
N ASN A 74 27.23 -20.24 -21.44
CA ASN A 74 26.79 -21.24 -20.45
C ASN A 74 27.35 -21.11 -19.02
N VAL A 75 28.10 -20.05 -18.72
CA VAL A 75 28.49 -19.73 -17.34
C VAL A 75 27.45 -18.77 -16.74
N PRO A 76 26.80 -19.12 -15.61
CA PRO A 76 25.89 -18.21 -14.93
C PRO A 76 26.69 -17.07 -14.29
N GLN A 77 26.33 -15.83 -14.61
CA GLN A 77 26.90 -14.63 -14.02
C GLN A 77 25.81 -13.89 -13.24
N LYS A 78 26.03 -13.71 -11.94
CA LYS A 78 25.18 -12.85 -11.11
C LYS A 78 25.42 -11.38 -11.44
N LYS A 79 24.33 -10.64 -11.59
CA LYS A 79 24.30 -9.20 -11.79
C LYS A 79 23.36 -8.57 -10.77
N GLU A 80 23.63 -7.31 -10.47
CA GLU A 80 22.83 -6.49 -9.58
C GLU A 80 22.40 -5.22 -10.31
N PHE A 81 21.17 -4.78 -10.04
CA PHE A 81 20.61 -3.57 -10.62
C PHE A 81 19.80 -2.81 -9.56
N LEU A 82 20.06 -1.51 -9.42
CA LEU A 82 19.43 -0.66 -8.43
C LEU A 82 18.18 0.02 -9.01
N LEU A 83 17.01 -0.29 -8.45
CA LEU A 83 15.72 0.30 -8.83
C LEU A 83 15.44 1.56 -8.01
N ASN A 84 15.61 2.74 -8.61
CA ASN A 84 15.44 4.02 -7.91
C ASN A 84 14.90 5.12 -8.83
N GLU A 85 14.77 6.34 -8.31
CA GLU A 85 14.24 7.49 -9.05
C GLU A 85 15.14 7.98 -10.20
N SER A 86 16.41 7.53 -10.28
CA SER A 86 17.30 7.83 -11.41
C SER A 86 17.06 6.90 -12.61
N ASP A 87 16.30 5.83 -12.40
CA ASP A 87 15.90 4.91 -13.43
C ASP A 87 14.55 5.35 -14.04
N ASN A 88 14.59 5.99 -15.21
CA ASN A 88 13.38 6.41 -15.92
C ASN A 88 12.42 5.26 -16.29
N LEU A 89 12.91 4.07 -16.66
CA LEU A 89 12.03 2.93 -16.95
C LEU A 89 11.32 2.46 -15.67
N TRP A 90 12.00 2.45 -14.52
CA TRP A 90 11.34 2.19 -13.26
C TRP A 90 10.30 3.26 -12.94
N VAL A 91 10.65 4.54 -13.00
CA VAL A 91 9.73 5.64 -12.67
C VAL A 91 8.48 5.62 -13.56
N ASP A 92 8.64 5.41 -14.86
CA ASP A 92 7.53 5.44 -15.82
C ASP A 92 6.59 4.23 -15.71
N TYR A 93 7.12 3.07 -15.32
CA TYR A 93 6.38 1.80 -15.37
C TYR A 93 6.08 1.16 -14.00
N ARG A 94 6.66 1.61 -12.90
CA ARG A 94 6.47 1.02 -11.55
C ARG A 94 5.01 0.92 -11.11
N HIS A 95 4.16 1.82 -11.60
CA HIS A 95 2.73 1.84 -11.29
C HIS A 95 1.85 1.18 -12.36
N LYS A 96 2.45 0.65 -13.44
CA LYS A 96 1.72 -0.01 -14.52
C LYS A 96 1.53 -1.51 -14.22
N PRO A 97 0.47 -2.13 -14.75
CA PRO A 97 0.32 -3.58 -14.67
C PRO A 97 1.48 -4.32 -15.35
N ILE A 98 1.86 -5.49 -14.83
CA ILE A 98 2.97 -6.29 -15.35
C ILE A 98 2.82 -6.65 -16.82
N TYR A 99 1.62 -7.05 -17.25
CA TYR A 99 1.37 -7.42 -18.66
C TYR A 99 1.63 -6.26 -19.62
N PHE A 100 1.27 -5.04 -19.20
CA PHE A 100 1.52 -3.83 -19.97
C PHE A 100 3.02 -3.52 -20.00
N TYR A 101 3.66 -3.53 -18.83
CA TYR A 101 5.10 -3.30 -18.70
C TYR A 101 5.93 -4.26 -19.55
N ALA A 102 5.65 -5.56 -19.51
CA ALA A 102 6.40 -6.56 -20.25
C ALA A 102 6.30 -6.37 -21.78
N LYS A 103 5.14 -5.93 -22.27
CA LYS A 103 4.95 -5.58 -23.68
C LYS A 103 5.73 -4.33 -24.05
N GLU A 104 5.67 -3.28 -23.23
CA GLU A 104 6.31 -2.00 -23.54
C GLU A 104 7.85 -2.07 -23.44
N ILE A 105 8.43 -2.82 -22.50
CA ILE A 105 9.89 -2.98 -22.41
C ILE A 105 10.46 -3.62 -23.69
N ASN A 106 9.80 -4.64 -24.23
CA ASN A 106 10.22 -5.26 -25.49
C ASN A 106 10.15 -4.27 -26.66
N LYS A 107 9.11 -3.44 -26.70
CA LYS A 107 8.93 -2.40 -27.71
C LYS A 107 10.03 -1.32 -27.63
N LEU A 108 10.34 -0.84 -26.42
CA LEU A 108 11.38 0.17 -26.20
C LEU A 108 12.77 -0.36 -26.57
N LEU A 109 13.09 -1.61 -26.22
CA LEU A 109 14.37 -2.22 -26.61
C LEU A 109 14.48 -2.36 -28.14
N LYS A 110 13.38 -2.70 -28.81
CA LYS A 110 13.35 -2.76 -30.28
C LYS A 110 13.58 -1.38 -30.88
N GLN A 111 12.88 -0.34 -30.40
CA GLN A 111 13.07 1.04 -30.86
C GLN A 111 14.51 1.51 -30.64
N PHE A 112 15.08 1.24 -29.46
CA PHE A 112 16.48 1.53 -29.18
C PHE A 112 17.41 0.83 -30.17
N SER A 113 17.15 -0.44 -30.47
CA SER A 113 17.96 -1.21 -31.42
C SER A 113 17.87 -0.62 -32.83
N ASP A 114 16.66 -0.30 -33.30
CA ASP A 114 16.41 0.25 -34.63
C ASP A 114 17.06 1.63 -34.78
N ASP A 115 16.94 2.51 -33.78
CA ASP A 115 17.56 3.85 -33.75
C ASP A 115 19.09 3.78 -33.81
N LYS A 116 19.68 2.74 -33.21
CA LYS A 116 21.12 2.48 -33.25
C LYS A 116 21.55 1.60 -34.42
N LYS A 117 20.64 1.31 -35.36
CA LYS A 117 20.85 0.45 -36.55
C LYS A 117 21.36 -0.95 -36.19
N LEU A 118 20.91 -1.49 -35.05
CA LEU A 118 21.19 -2.84 -34.59
C LEU A 118 20.16 -3.80 -35.19
N LYS A 119 20.62 -4.95 -35.70
CA LYS A 119 19.71 -6.03 -36.09
C LYS A 119 19.09 -6.63 -34.83
N SER A 120 17.84 -6.28 -34.54
CA SER A 120 17.06 -6.80 -33.40
C SER A 120 15.92 -7.71 -33.87
N LYS A 121 15.63 -8.75 -33.07
CA LYS A 121 14.47 -9.63 -33.27
C LYS A 121 13.28 -9.09 -32.49
N LYS A 122 12.06 -9.45 -32.93
CA LYS A 122 10.80 -9.03 -32.28
C LYS A 122 10.73 -9.40 -30.79
N ASN A 123 11.34 -10.52 -30.39
CA ASN A 123 11.48 -10.96 -29.00
C ASN A 123 12.98 -11.10 -28.69
N THR A 124 13.56 -10.09 -28.05
CA THR A 124 15.00 -10.07 -27.73
C THR A 124 15.21 -10.60 -26.31
N SER A 125 16.07 -11.61 -26.16
CA SER A 125 16.37 -12.22 -24.86
C SER A 125 17.47 -11.46 -24.10
N VAL A 126 17.59 -11.71 -22.80
CA VAL A 126 18.66 -11.15 -21.96
C VAL A 126 20.06 -11.55 -22.47
N ASN A 127 20.18 -12.73 -23.09
CA ASN A 127 21.42 -13.21 -23.70
C ASN A 127 21.76 -12.42 -24.98
N ASP A 128 20.75 -12.09 -25.79
CA ASP A 128 20.94 -11.25 -26.97
C ASP A 128 21.43 -9.85 -26.58
N VAL A 129 20.84 -9.25 -25.53
CA VAL A 129 21.31 -7.97 -24.97
C VAL A 129 22.77 -8.07 -24.50
N SER A 130 23.15 -9.20 -23.90
CA SER A 130 24.54 -9.42 -23.47
C SER A 130 25.53 -9.50 -24.63
N GLN A 131 25.13 -10.02 -25.79
CA GLN A 131 25.93 -9.99 -27.01
C GLN A 131 26.02 -8.56 -27.57
N MET A 132 24.91 -7.81 -27.54
CA MET A 132 24.89 -6.41 -27.97
C MET A 132 25.83 -5.52 -27.14
N ILE A 133 25.93 -5.77 -25.82
CA ILE A 133 26.88 -5.08 -24.93
C ILE A 133 28.33 -5.25 -25.41
N LYS A 134 28.73 -6.46 -25.82
CA LYS A 134 30.09 -6.73 -26.29
C LYS A 134 30.41 -5.97 -27.58
N ASN A 135 29.41 -5.82 -28.45
CA ASN A 135 29.57 -5.15 -29.74
C ASN A 135 29.51 -3.62 -29.64
N MET A 136 28.93 -3.06 -28.57
CA MET A 136 28.81 -1.61 -28.37
C MET A 136 29.04 -1.20 -26.90
N PRO A 137 30.30 -1.15 -26.44
CA PRO A 137 30.64 -0.77 -25.07
C PRO A 137 30.12 0.63 -24.67
N GLN A 138 30.02 1.56 -25.63
CA GLN A 138 29.51 2.91 -25.39
C GLN A 138 28.05 2.95 -24.92
N TYR A 139 27.25 1.92 -25.21
CA TYR A 139 25.85 1.80 -24.75
C TYR A 139 25.67 0.79 -23.61
N GLN A 140 26.75 0.34 -22.98
CA GLN A 140 26.72 -0.69 -21.95
C GLN A 140 25.78 -0.35 -20.79
N LYS A 141 25.72 0.93 -20.37
CA LYS A 141 24.83 1.37 -19.28
C LYS A 141 23.35 1.18 -19.63
N GLU A 142 22.93 1.67 -20.80
CA GLU A 142 21.56 1.50 -21.33
C GLU A 142 21.20 0.03 -21.51
N MET A 143 22.13 -0.78 -22.05
CA MET A 143 21.88 -2.19 -22.28
C MET A 143 21.81 -3.01 -20.99
N ASN A 144 22.64 -2.72 -19.99
CA ASN A 144 22.53 -3.34 -18.67
C ASN A 144 21.17 -3.03 -18.03
N LYS A 145 20.66 -1.81 -18.23
CA LYS A 145 19.33 -1.42 -17.81
C LYS A 145 18.25 -2.25 -18.51
N TYR A 146 18.21 -2.30 -19.84
CA TYR A 146 17.25 -3.15 -20.57
C TYR A 146 17.36 -4.63 -20.19
N SER A 147 18.58 -5.13 -19.97
CA SER A 147 18.83 -6.50 -19.50
C SER A 147 18.14 -6.77 -18.16
N ALA A 148 18.27 -5.88 -17.18
CA ALA A 148 17.61 -6.01 -15.88
C ALA A 148 16.08 -5.94 -16.02
N HIS A 149 15.55 -4.96 -16.74
CA HIS A 149 14.11 -4.77 -16.93
C HIS A 149 13.43 -5.92 -17.68
N LEU A 150 14.09 -6.49 -18.70
CA LEU A 150 13.62 -7.70 -19.38
C LEU A 150 13.55 -8.88 -18.41
N LYS A 151 14.56 -9.05 -17.55
CA LYS A 151 14.56 -10.15 -16.58
C LYS A 151 13.47 -9.98 -15.52
N ILE A 152 13.23 -8.74 -15.07
CA ILE A 152 12.10 -8.41 -14.20
C ILE A 152 10.78 -8.77 -14.90
N ALA A 153 10.60 -8.36 -16.17
CA ALA A 153 9.39 -8.62 -16.93
C ALA A 153 9.13 -10.12 -17.11
N GLU A 154 10.16 -10.90 -17.47
CA GLU A 154 10.12 -12.35 -17.63
C GLU A 154 9.65 -13.05 -16.34
N ILE A 155 10.37 -12.84 -15.24
CA ILE A 155 10.07 -13.48 -13.95
C ILE A 155 8.69 -13.06 -13.43
N SER A 156 8.35 -11.78 -13.57
CA SER A 156 7.08 -11.26 -13.09
C SER A 156 5.89 -11.79 -13.88
N LEU A 157 6.00 -11.91 -15.21
CA LEU A 157 4.95 -12.51 -16.04
C LEU A 157 4.72 -13.97 -15.71
N ASP A 158 5.79 -14.77 -15.60
CA ASP A 158 5.70 -16.20 -15.30
C ASP A 158 5.04 -16.41 -13.93
N LYS A 159 5.47 -15.66 -12.92
CA LYS A 159 4.87 -15.73 -11.58
C LYS A 159 3.41 -15.27 -11.59
N MET A 160 3.08 -14.18 -12.30
CA MET A 160 1.71 -13.68 -12.42
C MET A 160 0.80 -14.74 -13.07
N HIS A 161 1.26 -15.41 -14.13
CA HIS A 161 0.52 -16.49 -14.77
C HIS A 161 0.28 -17.66 -13.82
N SER A 162 1.28 -18.04 -13.02
CA SER A 162 1.12 -19.11 -12.01
C SER A 162 0.09 -18.78 -10.93
N LEU A 163 -0.08 -17.49 -10.61
CA LEU A 163 -1.01 -17.01 -9.59
C LEU A 163 -2.38 -16.58 -10.14
N LYS A 164 -2.59 -16.67 -11.46
CA LYS A 164 -3.77 -16.11 -12.14
C LYS A 164 -5.09 -16.51 -11.46
N ASN A 165 -5.26 -17.80 -11.19
CA ASN A 165 -6.48 -18.30 -10.58
C ASN A 165 -6.65 -17.76 -9.16
N TYR A 166 -5.59 -17.82 -8.34
CA TYR A 166 -5.63 -17.30 -6.97
C TYR A 166 -5.99 -15.81 -6.91
N ILE A 167 -5.34 -14.98 -7.74
CA ILE A 167 -5.64 -13.55 -7.85
C ILE A 167 -7.10 -13.34 -8.28
N LEU A 168 -7.60 -14.15 -9.21
CA LEU A 168 -8.99 -14.04 -9.65
C LEU A 168 -9.99 -14.32 -8.51
N TYR A 169 -9.73 -15.34 -7.69
CA TYR A 169 -10.53 -15.61 -6.49
C TYR A 169 -10.52 -14.43 -5.52
N GLN A 170 -9.34 -13.84 -5.27
CA GLN A 170 -9.23 -12.64 -4.44
C GLN A 170 -10.04 -11.47 -5.01
N GLN A 171 -9.92 -11.18 -6.31
CA GLN A 171 -10.64 -10.09 -6.98
C GLN A 171 -12.15 -10.29 -6.91
N ASN A 172 -12.61 -11.52 -7.18
CA ASN A 172 -14.01 -11.91 -7.11
C ASN A 172 -14.58 -11.70 -5.69
N LEU A 173 -13.85 -12.11 -4.64
CA LEU A 173 -14.26 -11.94 -3.25
C LEU A 173 -14.25 -10.46 -2.82
N ALA A 174 -13.21 -9.72 -3.21
CA ALA A 174 -13.05 -8.31 -2.87
C ALA A 174 -14.14 -7.43 -3.51
N THR A 175 -14.50 -7.68 -4.78
CA THR A 175 -15.57 -6.95 -5.46
C THR A 175 -16.96 -7.49 -5.11
N GLY A 176 -17.08 -8.76 -4.74
CA GLY A 176 -18.35 -9.47 -4.59
C GLY A 176 -19.00 -9.85 -5.93
N TYR A 177 -18.27 -9.71 -7.04
CA TYR A 177 -18.73 -10.00 -8.40
C TYR A 177 -17.67 -10.79 -9.18
N ASP A 178 -18.10 -11.73 -10.00
CA ASP A 178 -17.22 -12.43 -10.92
C ASP A 178 -16.81 -11.58 -12.15
N VAL A 179 -16.06 -12.18 -13.07
CA VAL A 179 -15.62 -11.56 -14.34
C VAL A 179 -16.77 -11.11 -15.24
N ASN A 180 -17.93 -11.76 -15.10
CA ASN A 180 -19.12 -11.47 -15.89
C ASN A 180 -20.07 -10.51 -15.15
N GLU A 181 -19.57 -9.82 -14.11
CA GLU A 181 -20.33 -8.93 -13.24
C GLU A 181 -21.50 -9.61 -12.52
N SER A 182 -21.45 -10.94 -12.37
CA SER A 182 -22.46 -11.71 -11.65
C SER A 182 -22.14 -11.72 -10.16
N LYS A 183 -23.14 -11.40 -9.33
CA LYS A 183 -22.99 -11.32 -7.87
C LYS A 183 -22.66 -12.68 -7.28
N ILE A 184 -21.65 -12.71 -6.42
CA ILE A 184 -21.28 -13.91 -5.65
C ILE A 184 -22.18 -13.98 -4.41
N ASN A 185 -23.22 -14.81 -4.48
CA ASN A 185 -24.19 -14.95 -3.39
C ASN A 185 -23.65 -15.77 -2.21
N ASP A 186 -22.79 -16.75 -2.48
CA ASP A 186 -22.18 -17.60 -1.45
C ASP A 186 -20.65 -17.66 -1.59
N PRO A 187 -19.94 -16.62 -1.10
CA PRO A 187 -18.48 -16.57 -1.01
C PRO A 187 -17.79 -17.82 -0.43
N LEU A 188 -18.38 -18.47 0.59
CA LEU A 188 -17.80 -19.68 1.21
C LEU A 188 -17.86 -20.88 0.26
N ARG A 189 -19.00 -21.06 -0.43
CA ARG A 189 -19.11 -22.10 -1.46
C ARG A 189 -18.20 -21.80 -2.64
N TYR A 190 -18.11 -20.54 -3.04
CA TYR A 190 -17.26 -20.08 -4.13
C TYR A 190 -15.80 -20.49 -3.89
N VAL A 191 -15.24 -20.15 -2.72
CA VAL A 191 -13.82 -20.36 -2.41
C VAL A 191 -13.43 -21.80 -2.03
N ARG A 192 -14.41 -22.70 -1.87
CA ARG A 192 -14.21 -24.08 -1.38
C ARG A 192 -13.18 -24.88 -2.20
N GLU A 193 -13.24 -24.77 -3.52
CA GLU A 193 -12.34 -25.48 -4.43
C GLU A 193 -10.89 -25.03 -4.21
N MET A 194 -10.66 -23.71 -4.23
CA MET A 194 -9.34 -23.11 -4.00
C MET A 194 -8.78 -23.41 -2.61
N LEU A 195 -9.63 -23.42 -1.58
CA LEU A 195 -9.20 -23.78 -0.22
C LEU A 195 -8.78 -25.25 -0.09
N SER A 196 -9.29 -26.13 -0.95
CA SER A 196 -8.95 -27.56 -0.96
C SER A 196 -7.65 -27.86 -1.72
N ASP A 197 -7.08 -26.87 -2.41
CA ASP A 197 -5.79 -26.99 -3.10
C ASP A 197 -4.65 -27.17 -2.09
N GLN A 198 -3.96 -28.30 -2.19
CA GLN A 198 -2.85 -28.67 -1.31
C GLN A 198 -1.56 -27.93 -1.66
N THR A 199 -1.47 -27.35 -2.85
CA THR A 199 -0.32 -26.53 -3.28
C THR A 199 -0.38 -25.10 -2.74
N LEU A 200 -1.56 -24.67 -2.26
CA LEU A 200 -1.77 -23.34 -1.72
C LEU A 200 -1.26 -23.23 -0.29
N GLU A 201 -0.43 -22.24 -0.02
CA GLU A 201 0.13 -21.98 1.30
C GLU A 201 -0.95 -21.58 2.32
N ASN A 202 -0.74 -21.91 3.59
CA ASN A 202 -1.72 -21.63 4.65
C ASN A 202 -2.00 -20.14 4.83
N PHE A 203 -0.99 -19.27 4.68
CA PHE A 203 -1.22 -17.81 4.71
C PHE A 203 -2.12 -17.34 3.58
N ASP A 204 -2.01 -17.94 2.40
CA ASP A 204 -2.88 -17.61 1.27
C ASP A 204 -4.31 -18.15 1.46
N LYS A 205 -4.47 -19.30 2.13
CA LYS A 205 -5.78 -19.79 2.60
C LYS A 205 -6.41 -18.84 3.63
N ILE A 206 -5.64 -18.36 4.61
CA ILE A 206 -6.08 -17.38 5.62
C ILE A 206 -6.57 -16.09 4.94
N LYS A 207 -5.83 -15.55 3.97
CA LYS A 207 -6.26 -14.36 3.20
C LYS A 207 -7.62 -14.59 2.54
N LEU A 208 -7.82 -15.73 1.89
CA LEU A 208 -9.08 -16.07 1.23
C LEU A 208 -10.24 -16.19 2.22
N ILE A 209 -10.01 -16.77 3.40
CA ILE A 209 -11.01 -16.83 4.49
C ILE A 209 -11.35 -15.42 4.98
N LEU A 210 -10.34 -14.58 5.24
CA LEU A 210 -10.54 -13.19 5.65
C LEU A 210 -11.30 -12.38 4.61
N LEU A 211 -10.94 -12.47 3.33
CA LEU A 211 -11.68 -11.82 2.24
C LEU A 211 -13.14 -12.31 2.16
N THR A 212 -13.36 -13.59 2.40
CA THR A 212 -14.71 -14.18 2.47
C THR A 212 -15.52 -13.58 3.62
N ILE A 213 -14.93 -13.47 4.81
CA ILE A 213 -15.58 -12.87 5.99
C ILE A 213 -15.88 -11.39 5.72
N LEU A 214 -14.92 -10.64 5.18
CA LEU A 214 -15.07 -9.22 4.83
C LEU A 214 -16.17 -8.98 3.79
N SER A 215 -16.42 -9.96 2.89
CA SER A 215 -17.52 -9.90 1.91
C SER A 215 -18.92 -10.20 2.48
N LYS A 216 -19.01 -10.97 3.59
CA LYS A 216 -20.27 -11.45 4.20
C LYS A 216 -20.61 -10.78 5.54
N GLU A 217 -19.84 -9.78 5.94
CA GLU A 217 -19.90 -9.06 7.21
C GLU A 217 -19.56 -9.87 8.48
N THR A 218 -19.88 -11.18 8.59
CA THR A 218 -19.43 -12.08 9.68
C THR A 218 -19.66 -13.57 9.35
N ILE A 219 -18.97 -14.48 10.06
CA ILE A 219 -19.27 -15.93 10.11
C ILE A 219 -19.49 -16.41 11.56
N THR A 220 -20.13 -17.56 11.79
CA THR A 220 -20.22 -18.13 13.15
C THR A 220 -18.93 -18.90 13.49
N LYS A 221 -18.65 -19.08 14.79
CA LYS A 221 -17.45 -19.80 15.24
C LYS A 221 -17.48 -21.26 14.77
N GLU A 222 -18.64 -21.91 14.81
CA GLU A 222 -18.83 -23.30 14.35
C GLU A 222 -18.61 -23.45 12.83
N VAL A 223 -18.82 -22.39 12.04
CA VAL A 223 -18.50 -22.39 10.62
C VAL A 223 -16.99 -22.22 10.43
N LEU A 224 -16.34 -21.33 11.19
CA LEU A 224 -14.90 -21.14 11.14
C LEU A 224 -14.14 -22.42 11.54
N ASP A 225 -14.53 -23.07 12.64
CA ASP A 225 -13.93 -24.31 13.14
C ASP A 225 -13.96 -25.39 12.05
N ARG A 226 -15.13 -25.61 11.44
CA ARG A 226 -15.31 -26.58 10.34
C ARG A 226 -14.46 -26.26 9.11
N ILE A 227 -14.27 -24.97 8.79
CA ILE A 227 -13.38 -24.59 7.69
C ILE A 227 -11.96 -24.96 8.06
N CYS A 228 -11.48 -24.55 9.25
CA CYS A 228 -10.12 -24.79 9.71
C CYS A 228 -9.79 -26.29 9.78
N GLU A 229 -10.73 -27.11 10.28
CA GLU A 229 -10.62 -28.57 10.29
C GLU A 229 -10.50 -29.14 8.86
N HIS A 230 -11.35 -28.70 7.92
CA HIS A 230 -11.35 -29.19 6.53
C HIS A 230 -10.04 -28.91 5.79
N ILE A 231 -9.42 -27.75 6.04
CA ILE A 231 -8.15 -27.36 5.39
C ILE A 231 -6.92 -27.61 6.26
N ASN A 232 -7.09 -28.24 7.43
CA ASN A 232 -6.05 -28.59 8.38
C ASN A 232 -5.19 -27.39 8.83
N LEU A 233 -5.83 -26.26 9.15
CA LEU A 233 -5.16 -25.13 9.80
C LEU A 233 -4.92 -25.44 11.29
N SER A 234 -3.76 -25.04 11.78
CA SER A 234 -3.42 -25.12 13.20
C SER A 234 -4.20 -24.10 14.04
N GLU A 235 -4.30 -24.35 15.35
CA GLU A 235 -4.92 -23.40 16.30
C GLU A 235 -4.24 -22.01 16.25
N LYS A 236 -2.92 -21.97 16.01
CA LYS A 236 -2.18 -20.71 15.84
C LYS A 236 -2.66 -19.93 14.62
N GLU A 237 -2.87 -20.63 13.50
CA GLU A 237 -3.35 -20.02 12.26
C GLU A 237 -4.81 -19.58 12.35
N GLU A 238 -5.65 -20.37 13.03
CA GLU A 238 -7.01 -19.96 13.33
C GLU A 238 -7.04 -18.70 14.21
N LYS A 239 -6.17 -18.63 15.22
CA LYS A 239 -6.06 -17.46 16.09
C LYS A 239 -5.75 -16.19 15.29
N ILE A 240 -4.93 -16.27 14.23
CA ILE A 240 -4.68 -15.13 13.34
C ILE A 240 -5.99 -14.58 12.78
N ILE A 241 -6.87 -15.46 12.27
CA ILE A 241 -8.16 -15.05 11.69
C ILE A 241 -9.01 -14.31 12.73
N LEU A 242 -9.03 -14.81 13.97
CA LEU A 242 -9.76 -14.18 15.08
C LEU A 242 -9.14 -12.85 15.50
N ASP A 243 -7.80 -12.76 15.52
CA ASP A 243 -7.05 -11.57 15.90
C ASP A 243 -7.19 -10.42 14.87
N PHE A 244 -7.80 -10.65 13.69
CA PHE A 244 -8.22 -9.53 12.83
C PHE A 244 -9.33 -8.68 13.48
N GLU A 245 -10.06 -9.19 14.49
CA GLU A 245 -11.01 -8.37 15.28
C GLU A 245 -10.33 -7.20 16.01
N LEU A 246 -9.02 -7.31 16.25
CA LEU A 246 -8.21 -6.29 16.91
C LEU A 246 -8.10 -5.01 16.08
N LEU A 247 -8.29 -5.11 14.75
CA LEU A 247 -8.34 -3.98 13.83
C LEU A 247 -9.74 -3.34 13.76
N GLY A 248 -10.67 -3.78 14.63
CA GLY A 248 -12.01 -3.19 14.75
C GLY A 248 -13.05 -3.74 13.78
N VAL A 249 -12.75 -4.84 13.08
CA VAL A 249 -13.68 -5.49 12.16
C VAL A 249 -14.29 -6.74 12.80
N PRO A 250 -15.61 -6.93 12.81
CA PRO A 250 -16.21 -8.13 13.35
C PRO A 250 -15.87 -9.35 12.48
N ILE A 251 -15.32 -10.41 13.09
CA ILE A 251 -15.02 -11.67 12.40
C ILE A 251 -16.11 -12.69 12.74
N ILE A 252 -16.38 -12.84 14.04
CA ILE A 252 -17.39 -13.76 14.55
C ILE A 252 -18.73 -13.05 14.75
N LYS A 253 -19.78 -13.65 14.21
CA LYS A 253 -21.17 -13.24 14.45
C LYS A 253 -21.50 -13.45 15.92
N ARG A 254 -21.61 -12.36 16.68
CA ARG A 254 -21.97 -12.41 18.12
C ARG A 254 -23.48 -12.42 18.30
N ASP A 255 -23.96 -13.21 19.26
CA ASP A 255 -25.33 -13.14 19.72
C ASP A 255 -25.60 -11.76 20.33
N LYS A 256 -26.76 -11.17 19.97
CA LYS A 256 -27.19 -9.83 20.40
C LYS A 256 -27.24 -9.63 21.92
N ASN A 257 -27.15 -10.71 22.70
CA ASN A 257 -27.31 -10.73 24.16
C ASN A 257 -26.00 -10.80 24.97
N LYS A 258 -24.81 -10.93 24.37
CA LYS A 258 -23.54 -10.92 25.10
C LYS A 258 -22.89 -9.53 25.05
N LYS A 259 -22.65 -8.93 26.23
CA LYS A 259 -21.97 -7.62 26.37
C LYS A 259 -20.57 -7.66 25.75
N VAL A 260 -20.20 -6.56 25.08
CA VAL A 260 -18.91 -6.33 24.44
C VAL A 260 -17.80 -6.34 25.50
N LEU A 261 -16.87 -7.29 25.43
CA LEU A 261 -15.60 -7.18 26.13
C LEU A 261 -14.75 -6.15 25.38
N GLU A 262 -14.43 -5.04 26.04
CA GLU A 262 -13.71 -3.90 25.45
C GLU A 262 -12.31 -4.32 24.98
N HIS A 263 -12.10 -4.40 23.66
CA HIS A 263 -10.82 -4.70 22.98
C HIS A 263 -9.78 -3.54 23.07
N LYS A 264 -9.96 -2.67 24.05
CA LYS A 264 -9.24 -1.42 24.28
C LYS A 264 -7.74 -1.61 24.53
N ASN A 265 -7.38 -2.73 25.16
CA ASN A 265 -6.01 -3.06 25.52
C ASN A 265 -5.17 -3.52 24.33
N VAL A 266 -5.78 -3.86 23.21
CA VAL A 266 -5.09 -4.55 22.12
C VAL A 266 -4.47 -3.60 21.13
N LEU A 267 -5.22 -2.60 20.65
CA LEU A 267 -4.69 -1.58 19.74
C LEU A 267 -3.52 -0.80 20.38
N LEU A 268 -3.57 -0.63 21.71
CA LEU A 268 -2.50 -0.01 22.50
C LEU A 268 -1.23 -0.89 22.58
N LYS A 269 -1.39 -2.22 22.75
CA LYS A 269 -0.27 -3.17 22.68
C LYS A 269 0.32 -3.24 21.26
N THR A 270 -0.53 -3.14 20.24
CA THR A 270 -0.15 -3.16 18.83
C THR A 270 0.74 -2.02 18.37
N ILE A 271 0.39 -0.82 18.78
CA ILE A 271 1.19 0.36 18.46
C ILE A 271 2.53 0.31 19.21
N SER A 272 2.55 -0.24 20.43
CA SER A 272 3.78 -0.41 21.22
C SER A 272 4.77 -1.37 20.52
N ILE A 273 4.29 -2.51 20.02
CA ILE A 273 5.11 -3.53 19.33
C ILE A 273 5.63 -3.06 17.96
N SER A 274 4.81 -2.32 17.21
CA SER A 274 5.22 -1.76 15.91
C SER A 274 6.34 -0.73 16.07
N LEU A 275 6.35 0.02 17.17
CA LEU A 275 7.35 1.04 17.48
C LEU A 275 8.69 0.45 17.95
N GLU A 276 8.66 -0.64 18.75
CA GLU A 276 9.86 -1.39 19.17
C GLU A 276 10.68 -1.93 17.98
N ASN A 277 10.01 -2.25 16.87
CA ASN A 277 10.63 -2.90 15.71
C ASN A 277 11.15 -1.93 14.62
N SER A 278 11.04 -0.61 14.81
CA SER A 278 11.48 0.38 13.81
C SER A 278 13.00 0.66 13.87
N ARG A 279 13.69 0.78 12.73
CA ARG A 279 15.17 0.94 12.65
C ARG A 279 15.72 2.23 13.29
N LEU A 280 14.88 3.23 13.58
CA LEU A 280 15.27 4.54 14.13
C LEU A 280 15.68 4.47 15.62
N THR A 281 15.23 3.46 16.38
CA THR A 281 15.60 3.27 17.80
C THR A 281 17.04 2.81 18.00
N ARG A 282 17.67 2.17 17.00
CA ARG A 282 19.05 1.68 17.12
C ARG A 282 20.13 2.76 16.94
N GLN A 283 19.79 3.93 16.40
CA GLN A 283 20.77 4.96 16.05
C GLN A 283 20.86 6.14 17.03
N THR A 284 19.87 6.35 17.90
CA THR A 284 19.77 7.62 18.64
C THR A 284 20.11 7.55 20.13
N ASN A 285 20.26 6.37 20.76
CA ASN A 285 20.58 6.24 22.20
C ASN A 285 19.74 7.16 23.11
N ILE A 286 18.51 7.47 22.70
CA ILE A 286 17.53 8.18 23.53
C ILE A 286 16.80 7.08 24.29
N ASP A 287 16.71 7.19 25.60
CA ASP A 287 15.95 6.27 26.46
C ASP A 287 14.46 6.61 26.31
N VAL A 288 13.76 5.92 25.38
CA VAL A 288 12.41 6.29 24.89
C VAL A 288 11.27 5.56 25.62
N ASP A 289 11.56 4.66 26.55
CA ASP A 289 10.65 3.54 26.84
C ASP A 289 9.48 3.83 27.80
N LYS A 290 9.44 4.98 28.49
CA LYS A 290 8.37 5.26 29.47
C LYS A 290 7.49 6.44 29.13
N GLU A 291 8.06 7.50 28.58
CA GLU A 291 7.30 8.71 28.25
C GLU A 291 6.37 8.48 27.05
N ARG A 292 6.83 7.78 26.00
CA ARG A 292 6.00 7.51 24.80
C ARG A 292 4.87 6.49 25.04
N VAL A 293 5.11 5.48 25.88
CA VAL A 293 4.09 4.50 26.29
C VAL A 293 3.05 5.15 27.23
N SER A 294 3.47 6.04 28.14
CA SER A 294 2.56 6.84 28.98
C SER A 294 1.70 7.80 28.16
N ILE A 295 2.29 8.40 27.14
CA ILE A 295 1.65 9.31 26.19
C ILE A 295 0.63 8.52 25.35
N LEU A 296 1.00 7.38 24.74
CA LEU A 296 0.10 6.52 23.95
C LEU A 296 -1.00 5.81 24.74
N SER A 297 -0.76 5.46 26.01
CA SER A 297 -1.77 4.85 26.89
C SER A 297 -2.80 5.86 27.43
N GLN A 298 -2.41 7.13 27.56
CA GLN A 298 -3.38 8.21 27.73
C GLN A 298 -4.26 8.37 26.47
N PHE A 299 -3.77 7.95 25.28
CA PHE A 299 -4.36 8.24 23.97
C PHE A 299 -5.57 7.43 23.46
N TYR A 300 -6.07 6.43 24.18
CA TYR A 300 -7.22 5.64 23.72
C TYR A 300 -8.15 5.12 24.84
N PRO A 301 -8.73 5.99 25.69
CA PRO A 301 -9.58 5.54 26.78
C PRO A 301 -11.03 5.25 26.35
N ASN A 302 -11.44 5.26 25.07
CA ASN A 302 -12.84 4.99 24.66
C ASN A 302 -13.01 4.51 23.19
N TYR A 303 -12.40 3.39 22.78
CA TYR A 303 -12.65 2.80 21.45
C TYR A 303 -13.87 1.87 21.46
N THR A 304 -15.01 2.32 20.92
CA THR A 304 -16.22 1.49 20.76
C THR A 304 -16.17 0.74 19.42
N THR A 305 -16.25 -0.60 19.47
CA THR A 305 -16.24 -1.55 18.33
C THR A 305 -17.52 -1.53 17.46
N LYS A 306 -18.11 -0.35 17.23
CA LYS A 306 -19.37 -0.19 16.48
C LYS A 306 -19.19 0.45 15.10
N LYS A 307 -17.96 0.62 14.61
CA LYS A 307 -17.78 1.09 13.24
C LYS A 307 -17.91 -0.12 12.31
N PRO A 308 -18.95 -0.23 11.47
CA PRO A 308 -18.87 -1.15 10.35
C PRO A 308 -17.61 -0.79 9.53
N PRO A 309 -16.99 -1.76 8.85
CA PRO A 309 -15.92 -1.44 7.89
C PRO A 309 -16.42 -0.32 6.99
N MET A 310 -15.56 0.67 6.70
CA MET A 310 -15.92 1.76 5.79
C MET A 310 -16.12 1.17 4.40
N THR A 311 -17.32 0.66 4.13
CA THR A 311 -17.75 0.25 2.81
C THR A 311 -18.08 1.53 2.06
N PHE A 312 -17.07 2.10 1.41
CA PHE A 312 -17.35 2.88 0.21
C PHE A 312 -17.96 1.88 -0.77
N GLY A 313 -19.19 2.14 -1.22
CA GLY A 313 -19.90 1.20 -2.09
C GLY A 313 -18.97 0.73 -3.19
N VAL A 314 -18.89 -0.60 -3.39
CA VAL A 314 -18.00 -1.22 -4.38
C VAL A 314 -18.11 -0.39 -5.65
N ARG A 315 -17.03 0.29 -6.05
CA ARG A 315 -17.01 0.96 -7.34
C ARG A 315 -17.36 -0.11 -8.35
N LYS A 316 -18.51 0.02 -9.03
CA LYS A 316 -18.72 -0.74 -10.27
C LYS A 316 -17.46 -0.51 -11.07
N ALA A 317 -16.73 -1.58 -11.37
CA ALA A 317 -15.50 -1.48 -12.14
C ALA A 317 -15.86 -0.59 -13.34
N LYS A 318 -15.28 0.61 -13.42
CA LYS A 318 -15.38 1.35 -14.67
C LYS A 318 -14.86 0.37 -15.71
N SER A 319 -15.49 0.32 -16.88
CA SER A 319 -15.15 -0.51 -18.05
C SER A 319 -13.72 -0.34 -18.60
N TYR A 320 -12.83 0.26 -17.81
CA TYR A 320 -11.44 0.58 -18.04
C TYR A 320 -10.45 -0.49 -17.59
N VAL A 321 -10.90 -1.55 -16.90
CA VAL A 321 -9.97 -2.61 -16.51
C VAL A 321 -9.82 -3.59 -17.67
N GLU A 322 -8.80 -3.40 -18.49
CA GLU A 322 -8.43 -4.32 -19.58
C GLU A 322 -8.12 -5.77 -19.10
N ASN A 323 -8.15 -6.06 -17.80
CA ASN A 323 -7.76 -7.33 -17.22
C ASN A 323 -8.54 -7.69 -15.92
N ASP A 324 -9.14 -8.87 -15.90
CA ASP A 324 -9.90 -9.42 -14.76
C ASP A 324 -9.14 -9.50 -13.42
N MET A 325 -7.81 -9.44 -13.45
CA MET A 325 -6.95 -9.51 -12.26
C MET A 325 -6.76 -8.16 -11.52
N CYS A 326 -7.46 -7.09 -11.94
CA CYS A 326 -7.19 -5.72 -11.47
C CYS A 326 -8.46 -4.87 -11.21
N ARG A 327 -9.54 -5.48 -10.71
CA ARG A 327 -10.84 -4.80 -10.55
C ARG A 327 -11.00 -4.05 -9.23
N TRP A 328 -10.39 -4.55 -8.15
CA TRP A 328 -10.43 -3.90 -6.84
C TRP A 328 -9.73 -2.53 -6.89
N VAL A 329 -10.36 -1.54 -6.26
CA VAL A 329 -9.82 -0.20 -6.11
C VAL A 329 -9.68 0.07 -4.60
N PRO A 330 -8.47 0.41 -4.11
CA PRO A 330 -8.29 0.73 -2.70
C PRO A 330 -9.21 1.85 -2.21
N ASN A 331 -9.80 1.68 -1.02
CA ASN A 331 -10.76 2.65 -0.47
C ASN A 331 -10.13 4.04 -0.26
N VAL A 332 -8.80 4.10 -0.04
CA VAL A 332 -8.08 5.37 0.08
C VAL A 332 -8.26 6.24 -1.17
N LYS A 333 -8.41 5.64 -2.36
CA LYS A 333 -8.61 6.39 -3.60
C LYS A 333 -9.92 7.18 -3.56
N ASP A 334 -11.01 6.54 -3.13
CA ASP A 334 -12.31 7.19 -2.92
C ASP A 334 -12.25 8.31 -1.89
N ILE A 335 -11.60 8.05 -0.76
CA ILE A 335 -11.44 9.04 0.32
C ILE A 335 -10.70 10.27 -0.20
N VAL A 336 -9.60 10.07 -0.94
CA VAL A 336 -8.75 11.16 -1.44
C VAL A 336 -9.42 11.91 -2.57
N GLU A 337 -10.09 11.23 -3.50
CA GLU A 337 -10.89 11.89 -4.55
C GLU A 337 -12.02 12.74 -3.92
N GLN A 338 -12.68 12.26 -2.87
CA GLN A 338 -13.68 13.04 -2.15
C GLN A 338 -13.07 14.22 -1.39
N ALA A 339 -11.90 14.05 -0.77
CA ALA A 339 -11.19 15.12 -0.06
C ALA A 339 -10.74 16.25 -1.01
N VAL A 340 -10.16 15.90 -2.16
CA VAL A 340 -9.72 16.85 -3.20
C VAL A 340 -10.90 17.61 -3.79
N ASN A 341 -12.08 16.99 -3.88
CA ASN A 341 -13.31 17.62 -4.37
C ASN A 341 -14.15 18.29 -3.29
N GLU A 342 -13.65 18.41 -2.05
CA GLU A 342 -14.37 18.97 -0.89
C GLU A 342 -15.71 18.27 -0.58
N LYS A 343 -15.85 17.01 -0.97
CA LYS A 343 -17.06 16.17 -0.80
C LYS A 343 -16.95 15.14 0.32
N LEU A 344 -15.83 15.12 1.04
CA LEU A 344 -15.61 14.16 2.12
C LEU A 344 -16.60 14.36 3.26
N ASP A 345 -17.24 13.29 3.71
CA ASP A 345 -18.26 13.33 4.76
C ASP A 345 -17.64 13.73 6.11
N LYS A 346 -17.97 14.93 6.57
CA LYS A 346 -17.49 15.52 7.83
C LYS A 346 -17.98 14.77 9.08
N ARG A 347 -19.03 13.95 8.97
CA ARG A 347 -19.47 13.09 10.09
C ARG A 347 -18.54 11.90 10.28
N LYS A 348 -18.05 11.33 9.17
CA LYS A 348 -17.09 10.22 9.16
C LYS A 348 -15.66 10.70 9.39
N PHE A 349 -15.34 11.88 8.84
CA PHE A 349 -14.04 12.52 8.91
C PHE A 349 -14.16 13.90 9.58
N PRO A 350 -14.34 13.95 10.91
CA PRO A 350 -14.50 15.21 11.63
C PRO A 350 -13.20 16.03 11.63
N ILE A 351 -13.35 17.34 11.51
CA ILE A 351 -12.25 18.30 11.61
C ILE A 351 -12.08 18.69 13.08
N LEU A 352 -10.86 18.57 13.62
CA LEU A 352 -10.58 18.88 15.03
C LEU A 352 -10.72 20.37 15.36
N ARG A 353 -10.27 21.24 14.48
CA ARG A 353 -10.33 22.69 14.66
C ARG A 353 -10.68 23.34 13.33
N ASN A 354 -11.88 23.91 13.22
CA ASN A 354 -12.13 24.92 12.20
C ASN A 354 -11.35 26.17 12.63
N ILE A 355 -10.28 26.49 11.92
CA ILE A 355 -9.69 27.82 12.05
C ILE A 355 -10.74 28.78 11.47
N SER A 356 -11.51 29.45 12.34
CA SER A 356 -12.34 30.57 11.91
C SER A 356 -11.47 31.54 11.13
N ARG A 357 -11.95 31.92 9.94
CA ARG A 357 -11.27 32.74 8.93
C ARG A 357 -11.10 34.21 9.39
N ASN A 358 -10.48 34.44 10.54
CA ASN A 358 -10.10 35.79 10.96
C ASN A 358 -8.66 36.06 10.53
N PHE A 359 -8.40 36.02 9.23
CA PHE A 359 -7.27 36.74 8.66
C PHE A 359 -7.70 38.19 8.53
N SER A 360 -7.38 38.98 9.57
CA SER A 360 -7.38 40.43 9.45
C SER A 360 -6.44 40.82 8.30
N SER A 361 -6.99 41.55 7.33
CA SER A 361 -6.34 42.08 6.15
C SER A 361 -5.29 43.15 6.50
N GLY A 362 -4.23 42.76 7.21
CA GLY A 362 -3.05 43.57 7.43
C GLY A 362 -1.98 43.20 6.41
N GLN A 363 -1.97 43.86 5.25
CA GLN A 363 -0.81 43.85 4.37
C GLN A 363 0.37 44.50 5.13
N GLN A 364 1.34 43.68 5.56
CA GLN A 364 2.68 44.17 5.82
C GLN A 364 3.63 43.46 4.85
N ALA A 365 4.13 44.22 3.89
CA ALA A 365 5.19 43.80 3.00
C ALA A 365 6.50 43.71 3.79
N ILE A 366 7.14 42.54 3.81
CA ILE A 366 8.48 42.36 4.38
C ILE A 366 9.42 41.99 3.23
N SER A 367 10.43 42.84 3.02
CA SER A 367 11.43 42.69 1.97
C SER A 367 12.34 41.48 2.23
N VAL A 368 12.47 40.60 1.24
CA VAL A 368 13.40 39.47 1.29
C VAL A 368 14.79 39.94 0.88
N ARG A 369 15.69 40.11 1.87
CA ARG A 369 17.15 40.12 1.66
C ARG A 369 17.81 39.33 2.78
N TYR A 370 18.07 38.04 2.55
CA TYR A 370 19.36 37.38 2.83
C TYR A 370 19.32 35.91 2.40
N GLY A 371 20.44 35.41 1.86
CA GLY A 371 20.81 33.99 1.95
C GLY A 371 20.59 33.11 0.72
N GLN A 372 21.32 33.38 -0.36
CA GLN A 372 21.37 32.59 -1.59
C GLN A 372 22.47 31.52 -1.49
N TRP A 373 22.10 30.24 -1.27
CA TRP A 373 23.01 29.10 -1.47
C TRP A 373 22.29 27.93 -2.18
N HIS A 374 22.69 27.73 -3.44
CA HIS A 374 22.40 26.65 -4.39
C HIS A 374 20.98 26.46 -4.97
N ASN A 375 20.79 27.10 -6.13
CA ASN A 375 19.78 26.82 -7.16
C ASN A 375 19.82 25.34 -7.63
N LYS A 376 18.75 24.61 -7.36
CA LYS A 376 18.08 23.79 -8.37
C LYS A 376 16.68 24.36 -8.50
N GLU A 377 16.20 24.50 -9.72
CA GLU A 377 14.86 24.99 -10.07
C GLU A 377 13.76 24.18 -9.35
N GLN A 378 13.48 24.51 -8.09
CA GLN A 378 12.21 24.22 -7.48
C GLN A 378 11.26 25.27 -8.03
N SER A 379 10.57 24.92 -9.10
CA SER A 379 9.26 25.50 -9.37
C SER A 379 8.49 25.45 -8.05
N GLN A 380 8.28 26.61 -7.43
CA GLN A 380 7.47 26.76 -6.23
C GLN A 380 6.06 26.29 -6.62
N LYS A 381 5.77 25.00 -6.45
CA LYS A 381 4.43 24.45 -6.70
C LYS A 381 3.50 25.05 -5.64
N SER A 382 2.82 26.11 -6.04
CA SER A 382 1.80 26.89 -5.32
C SER A 382 0.48 26.12 -5.13
N GLY A 383 0.60 24.83 -4.78
CA GLY A 383 -0.50 23.88 -4.70
C GLY A 383 -1.04 23.66 -3.28
N LEU A 384 -2.35 23.44 -3.21
CA LEU A 384 -3.06 22.91 -2.05
C LEU A 384 -2.42 21.57 -1.64
N ARG A 385 -2.08 21.36 -0.36
CA ARG A 385 -1.46 20.10 0.08
C ARG A 385 -2.45 19.21 0.80
N LEU A 386 -2.53 17.94 0.41
CA LEU A 386 -3.27 16.91 1.12
C LEU A 386 -2.27 15.87 1.63
N ILE A 387 -2.11 15.79 2.96
CA ILE A 387 -1.25 14.81 3.62
C ILE A 387 -2.14 13.70 4.18
N ILE A 388 -1.85 12.45 3.85
CA ILE A 388 -2.56 11.26 4.33
C ILE A 388 -1.59 10.44 5.16
N PHE A 389 -1.96 10.13 6.40
CA PHE A 389 -1.19 9.25 7.26
C PHE A 389 -2.04 8.06 7.69
N ILE A 390 -1.62 6.85 7.28
CA ILE A 390 -2.27 5.60 7.68
C ILE A 390 -1.51 4.99 8.85
N ILE A 391 -2.18 4.78 9.98
CA ILE A 391 -1.65 4.07 11.14
C ILE A 391 -1.88 2.57 10.94
N GLY A 392 -0.82 1.78 11.07
CA GLY A 392 -0.83 0.33 10.87
C GLY A 392 -0.43 -0.10 9.46
N GLY A 393 0.29 0.75 8.74
CA GLY A 393 0.90 0.40 7.46
C GLY A 393 0.13 0.84 6.20
N VAL A 394 0.86 1.23 5.15
CA VAL A 394 0.35 1.56 3.80
C VAL A 394 0.80 0.51 2.77
N THR A 395 -0.05 0.18 1.81
CA THR A 395 0.30 -0.76 0.72
C THR A 395 0.82 -0.04 -0.54
N PHE A 396 1.49 -0.76 -1.43
CA PHE A 396 1.87 -0.22 -2.74
C PHE A 396 0.67 0.13 -3.63
N SER A 397 -0.46 -0.56 -3.49
CA SER A 397 -1.69 -0.26 -4.23
C SER A 397 -2.34 1.05 -3.77
N GLU A 398 -2.27 1.34 -2.47
CA GLU A 398 -2.66 2.63 -1.90
C GLU A 398 -1.75 3.75 -2.42
N ILE A 399 -0.43 3.55 -2.38
CA ILE A 399 0.56 4.49 -2.94
C ILE A 399 0.28 4.75 -4.43
N ARG A 400 0.12 3.69 -5.23
CA ARG A 400 -0.22 3.78 -6.67
C ARG A 400 -1.46 4.63 -6.89
N SER A 401 -2.51 4.40 -6.10
CA SER A 401 -3.78 5.13 -6.23
C SER A 401 -3.61 6.64 -6.05
N ILE A 402 -2.70 7.06 -5.17
CA ILE A 402 -2.37 8.48 -4.99
C ILE A 402 -1.66 9.05 -6.23
N TYR A 403 -0.69 8.34 -6.79
CA TYR A 403 -0.03 8.77 -8.04
C TYR A 403 -1.00 8.85 -9.22
N GLU A 404 -1.98 7.95 -9.31
CA GLU A 404 -3.03 8.03 -10.33
C GLU A 404 -3.88 9.28 -10.18
N ILE A 405 -4.23 9.64 -8.94
CA ILE A 405 -4.96 10.87 -8.65
C ILE A 405 -4.10 12.09 -9.02
N ILE A 406 -2.82 12.12 -8.64
CA ILE A 406 -1.89 13.22 -8.97
C ILE A 406 -1.78 13.41 -10.48
N ASN A 407 -1.60 12.32 -11.24
CA ASN A 407 -1.43 12.38 -12.69
C ASN A 407 -2.72 12.79 -13.43
N ASN A 408 -3.89 12.51 -12.87
CA ASN A 408 -5.18 12.85 -13.47
C ASN A 408 -5.74 14.21 -12.99
N ASN A 409 -5.19 14.78 -11.92
CA ASN A 409 -5.73 15.99 -11.30
C ASN A 409 -5.29 17.26 -12.02
N SER A 410 -6.27 18.07 -12.45
CA SER A 410 -6.05 19.43 -12.94
C SER A 410 -5.89 20.47 -11.81
N ASN A 411 -6.28 20.14 -10.58
CA ASN A 411 -6.47 21.09 -9.47
C ASN A 411 -5.20 21.46 -8.67
N ASN A 412 -4.00 21.18 -9.19
CA ASN A 412 -2.71 21.52 -8.57
C ASN A 412 -2.57 21.08 -7.09
N PHE A 413 -3.21 19.98 -6.70
CA PHE A 413 -3.01 19.39 -5.37
C PHE A 413 -1.68 18.66 -5.31
N ASP A 414 -0.90 18.96 -4.28
CA ASP A 414 0.27 18.20 -3.87
C ASP A 414 -0.16 17.17 -2.83
N ILE A 415 -0.28 15.90 -3.24
CA ILE A 415 -0.80 14.83 -2.38
C ILE A 415 0.36 13.98 -1.88
N VAL A 416 0.46 13.82 -0.57
CA VAL A 416 1.49 13.02 0.09
C VAL A 416 0.82 11.94 0.92
N ILE A 417 1.24 10.70 0.75
CA ILE A 417 0.80 9.57 1.57
C ILE A 417 1.98 9.01 2.37
N GLY A 418 1.74 8.70 3.63
CA GLY A 418 2.72 8.13 4.54
C GLY A 418 2.07 7.19 5.55
N SER A 419 2.92 6.45 6.26
CA SER A 419 2.53 5.50 7.29
C SER A 419 3.72 5.21 8.20
N ASP A 420 3.49 4.44 9.27
CA ASP A 420 4.53 3.86 10.12
C ASP A 420 5.32 2.74 9.41
N MET A 421 4.73 2.05 8.44
CA MET A 421 5.41 1.03 7.65
C MET A 421 4.80 0.85 6.25
N ILE A 422 5.54 0.21 5.34
CA ILE A 422 4.98 -0.28 4.08
C ILE A 422 4.60 -1.75 4.26
N LEU A 423 3.31 -2.07 4.04
CA LEU A 423 2.79 -3.43 4.08
C LEU A 423 3.12 -4.14 2.75
N GLN A 424 3.83 -5.25 2.87
CA GLN A 424 4.20 -6.13 1.76
C GLN A 424 3.73 -7.54 2.08
N HIS A 425 3.15 -8.27 1.11
CA HIS A 425 2.92 -9.70 1.25
C HIS A 425 2.11 -10.07 2.52
N ASN A 426 2.60 -11.05 3.29
CA ASN A 426 2.05 -11.52 4.55
C ASN A 426 2.34 -10.59 5.74
N LYS A 427 2.89 -9.38 5.54
CA LYS A 427 3.28 -8.47 6.63
C LYS A 427 2.11 -8.14 7.55
N ILE A 428 0.90 -7.94 7.00
CA ILE A 428 -0.29 -7.69 7.83
C ILE A 428 -0.63 -8.89 8.71
N ILE A 429 -0.51 -10.11 8.17
CA ILE A 429 -0.74 -11.36 8.90
C ILE A 429 0.34 -11.55 9.97
N SER A 430 1.62 -11.35 9.65
CA SER A 430 2.73 -11.42 10.62
C SER A 430 2.60 -10.39 11.72
N SER A 431 2.22 -9.16 11.38
CA SER A 431 1.96 -8.13 12.38
C SER A 431 0.87 -8.63 13.32
N ILE A 432 -0.27 -9.13 12.81
CA ILE A 432 -1.37 -9.66 13.64
C ILE A 432 -0.93 -10.85 14.50
N MET A 433 -0.09 -11.75 14.00
CA MET A 433 0.50 -12.83 14.82
C MET A 433 1.28 -12.29 16.01
N ASP A 434 2.13 -11.29 15.78
CA ASP A 434 2.94 -10.67 16.85
C ASP A 434 2.01 -10.03 17.89
N LEU A 435 0.94 -9.37 17.46
CA LEU A 435 -0.07 -8.78 18.35
C LEU A 435 -0.78 -9.81 19.22
N GLY A 436 -1.16 -10.93 18.60
CA GLY A 436 -1.83 -12.02 19.26
C GLY A 436 -0.96 -12.71 20.31
N SER A 437 0.33 -12.86 20.03
CA SER A 437 1.29 -13.48 20.95
C SER A 437 1.50 -12.65 22.22
N VAL A 438 1.52 -11.33 22.07
CA VAL A 438 1.74 -10.41 23.18
C VAL A 438 0.52 -10.31 24.08
N GLN A 439 -0.70 -10.70 23.67
CA GLN A 439 -1.84 -10.79 24.61
C GLN A 439 -1.74 -11.93 25.61
N ASN A 440 -1.05 -13.01 25.25
CA ASN A 440 -0.95 -14.23 26.07
C ASN A 440 0.16 -14.16 27.13
N ASN A 441 0.95 -13.07 27.12
CA ASN A 441 1.94 -12.69 28.14
C ASN A 441 1.50 -11.41 28.84
#